data_AF-I7ALH6-F1
#
_entry.id   AF-I7ALH6-F1
#
_cell.length_a   1.000
_cell.length_b   1.000
_cell.length_c   1.000
_cell.angle_alpha   90.00
_cell.angle_beta   90.00
_cell.angle_gamma   90.00
#
_symmetry.space_group_name_H-M   'P 1'
#
loop_
_entity.id
_entity.type
_entity.pdbx_description
1 polymer ?
#
loop_
_entity_poly.entity_id
_entity_poly.type
_entity_poly.pdbx_seq_one_letter_code
_entity_poly.pdbx_strand_id
1 'polypeptide(L)'
;MHFLVKKPGWLVFDPSEYGDEEVKTFQVRHREGRSNTKLVKFKDGSWYLKNGSQMFPLKAVPSRRDIGVGAKEGNVVCIHEVLDKKWFIKMNGP
;
A
#
# COMPACT_ATOMS: atom_id res chain seq x y z
N MET A 1 7.21 2.40 -10.40
CA MET A 1 5.75 2.16 -10.41
C MET A 1 5.23 2.52 -9.04
N HIS A 2 4.34 3.52 -8.99
CA HIS A 2 3.76 4.00 -7.73
C HIS A 2 2.30 3.56 -7.60
N PHE A 3 1.86 3.35 -6.36
CA PHE A 3 0.46 3.03 -6.05
C PHE A 3 -0.11 4.05 -5.09
N LEU A 4 -1.24 4.65 -5.45
CA LEU A 4 -2.02 5.45 -4.51
C LEU A 4 -3.01 4.55 -3.79
N VAL A 5 -2.62 4.09 -2.60
CA VAL A 5 -3.49 3.29 -1.73
C VAL A 5 -4.16 4.20 -0.70
N LYS A 6 -5.48 4.10 -0.59
CA LYS A 6 -6.24 4.74 0.50
C LYS A 6 -6.13 3.88 1.76
N LYS A 7 -5.34 4.37 2.72
CA LYS A 7 -5.16 3.73 4.02
C LYS A 7 -6.48 3.73 4.81
N PRO A 8 -7.03 2.56 5.18
CA PRO A 8 -8.15 2.51 6.09
C PRO A 8 -7.75 2.87 7.53
N GLY A 9 -8.71 3.26 8.36
CA GLY A 9 -8.46 3.67 9.75
C GLY A 9 -7.83 2.57 10.61
N TRP A 10 -8.22 1.31 10.37
CA TRP A 10 -7.74 0.13 11.10
C TRP A 10 -6.33 -0.33 10.72
N LEU A 11 -5.78 0.15 9.60
CA LEU A 11 -4.43 -0.19 9.14
C LEU A 11 -3.42 0.79 9.73
N VAL A 12 -2.43 0.28 10.46
CA VAL A 12 -1.32 1.10 10.96
C VAL A 12 -0.09 0.87 10.09
N PHE A 13 0.59 1.94 9.69
CA PHE A 13 1.96 1.86 9.15
C PHE A 13 2.87 2.29 10.29
N ASP A 14 3.61 1.35 10.83
CA ASP A 14 4.57 1.61 11.90
C ASP A 14 5.97 1.61 11.28
N PRO A 15 6.66 2.77 11.26
CA PRO A 15 7.98 2.89 10.67
C PRO A 15 9.07 2.26 11.55
N SER A 16 8.75 1.82 12.75
CA SER A 16 9.70 1.20 13.68
C SER A 16 10.06 -0.21 13.22
N GLU A 17 11.29 -0.63 13.52
CA GLU A 17 11.69 -2.03 13.33
C GLU A 17 10.96 -2.91 14.36
N TYR A 18 10.36 -4.02 13.92
CA TYR A 18 9.56 -4.85 14.83
C TYR A 18 10.41 -5.90 15.57
N GLY A 19 10.24 -5.95 16.89
CA GLY A 19 10.76 -7.01 17.78
C GLY A 19 9.75 -8.15 18.00
N ASP A 20 9.94 -8.94 19.05
CA ASP A 20 9.12 -10.12 19.37
C ASP A 20 7.82 -9.79 20.14
N GLU A 21 7.32 -8.55 20.02
CA GLU A 21 6.11 -8.11 20.71
C GLU A 21 4.84 -8.69 20.06
N GLU A 22 3.89 -9.13 20.88
CA GLU A 22 2.56 -9.51 20.39
C GLU A 22 1.77 -8.26 19.95
N VAL A 23 1.45 -8.20 18.65
CA VAL A 23 0.67 -7.11 18.09
C VAL A 23 -0.77 -7.55 17.86
N LYS A 24 -1.71 -6.90 18.54
CA LYS A 24 -3.16 -7.18 18.43
C LYS A 24 -3.84 -6.51 17.23
N THR A 25 -3.18 -5.53 16.60
CA THR A 25 -3.71 -4.77 15.47
C THR A 25 -2.96 -5.09 14.19
N PHE A 26 -3.61 -4.89 13.05
CA PHE A 26 -2.98 -5.12 11.77
C PHE A 26 -2.04 -3.97 11.41
N GLN A 27 -0.75 -4.28 11.29
CA GLN A 27 0.29 -3.28 11.04
C GLN A 27 1.21 -3.66 9.88
N VAL A 28 1.50 -2.70 9.01
CA VAL A 28 2.61 -2.78 8.06
C VAL A 28 3.86 -2.33 8.79
N ARG A 29 4.81 -3.26 8.94
CA ARG A 29 6.09 -3.06 9.61
C ARG A 29 7.24 -3.53 8.74
N HIS A 30 8.47 -3.32 9.20
CA HIS A 30 9.68 -3.84 8.57
C HIS A 30 10.67 -4.39 9.60
N ARG A 31 11.50 -5.35 9.17
CA ARG A 31 12.64 -5.89 9.91
C ARG A 31 13.74 -6.18 8.91
N GLU A 32 14.96 -5.75 9.20
CA GLU A 32 16.13 -5.95 8.34
C GLU A 32 15.86 -5.49 6.88
N GLY A 33 15.16 -4.37 6.72
CA GLY A 33 14.79 -3.82 5.41
C GLY A 33 13.70 -4.60 4.64
N ARG A 34 13.11 -5.64 5.24
CA ARG A 34 12.02 -6.42 4.64
C ARG A 34 10.70 -6.07 5.32
N SER A 35 9.68 -5.77 4.50
CA SER A 35 8.33 -5.59 5.04
C SER A 35 7.66 -6.92 5.36
N ASN A 36 6.86 -6.95 6.44
CA ASN A 36 5.94 -8.06 6.73
C ASN A 36 4.77 -8.15 5.73
N THR A 37 4.65 -7.16 4.83
CA THR A 37 3.54 -7.00 3.90
C THR A 37 4.03 -7.07 2.45
N LYS A 38 3.25 -7.72 1.57
CA LYS A 38 3.54 -7.90 0.14
C LYS A 38 2.35 -7.45 -0.70
N LEU A 39 2.63 -6.78 -1.82
CA LEU A 39 1.65 -6.54 -2.87
C LEU A 39 1.64 -7.72 -3.84
N VAL A 40 0.49 -8.36 -4.04
CA VAL A 40 0.35 -9.59 -4.84
C VAL A 40 -0.64 -9.36 -5.97
N LYS A 41 -0.27 -9.77 -7.19
CA LYS A 41 -1.16 -9.84 -8.35
C LYS A 41 -1.41 -11.30 -8.71
N PHE A 42 -2.67 -11.71 -8.79
CA PHE A 42 -3.04 -13.05 -9.26
C PHE A 42 -3.15 -13.09 -10.78
N LYS A 43 -3.21 -14.32 -11.33
CA LYS A 43 -3.31 -14.55 -12.78
C LYS A 43 -4.59 -13.97 -13.40
N ASP A 44 -5.67 -13.88 -12.62
CA ASP A 44 -6.93 -13.23 -13.00
C ASP A 44 -6.86 -11.69 -13.02
N GLY A 45 -5.70 -11.11 -12.68
CA GLY A 45 -5.47 -9.68 -12.65
C GLY A 45 -5.89 -9.00 -11.34
N SER A 46 -6.45 -9.74 -10.38
CA SER A 46 -6.82 -9.20 -9.07
C SER A 46 -5.58 -8.89 -8.23
N TRP A 47 -5.69 -7.84 -7.41
CA TRP A 47 -4.60 -7.35 -6.56
C TRP A 47 -4.95 -7.47 -5.09
N TYR A 48 -3.96 -7.83 -4.28
CA TYR A 48 -4.11 -8.03 -2.84
C TYR A 48 -2.93 -7.46 -2.07
N LEU A 49 -3.21 -7.02 -0.85
CA LEU A 49 -2.20 -6.80 0.18
C LEU A 49 -2.12 -8.06 1.05
N LYS A 50 -0.97 -8.73 1.08
CA LYS A 50 -0.72 -9.90 1.92
C LYS A 50 0.10 -9.50 3.12
N ASN A 51 -0.29 -9.89 4.33
CA ASN A 51 0.53 -9.70 5.54
C ASN A 51 0.35 -10.93 6.43
N GLY A 52 1.44 -11.68 6.63
CA GLY A 52 1.38 -13.02 7.19
C GLY A 52 0.43 -13.95 6.41
N SER A 53 -0.53 -14.54 7.13
CA SER A 53 -1.59 -15.40 6.60
C SER A 53 -2.79 -14.63 6.04
N GLN A 54 -2.90 -13.33 6.31
CA GLN A 54 -4.04 -12.52 5.92
C GLN A 54 -3.87 -11.95 4.50
N MET A 55 -4.97 -11.88 3.76
CA MET A 55 -5.05 -11.41 2.38
C MET A 55 -6.19 -10.39 2.26
N PHE A 56 -5.86 -9.16 1.86
CA PHE A 56 -6.82 -8.08 1.71
C PHE A 56 -7.00 -7.69 0.25
N PRO A 57 -8.19 -7.88 -0.35
CA PRO A 57 -8.42 -7.50 -1.73
C PRO A 57 -8.30 -5.99 -1.91
N LEU A 58 -7.63 -5.59 -3.00
CA LEU A 58 -7.51 -4.21 -3.43
C LEU A 58 -8.51 -3.92 -4.53
N LYS A 59 -9.39 -2.93 -4.31
CA LYS A 59 -10.31 -2.43 -5.33
C LYS A 59 -9.73 -1.17 -5.97
N ALA A 60 -9.42 -1.25 -7.26
CA ALA A 60 -9.11 -0.07 -8.06
C ALA A 60 -10.38 0.77 -8.29
N VAL A 61 -10.25 2.08 -8.15
CA VAL A 61 -11.28 3.06 -8.48
C VAL A 61 -10.61 4.17 -9.31
N PRO A 62 -11.16 4.54 -10.47
CA PRO A 62 -10.63 5.63 -11.27
C PRO A 62 -10.52 6.93 -10.46
N SER A 63 -9.39 7.61 -10.59
CA SER A 63 -9.20 8.95 -10.04
C SER A 63 -9.99 9.95 -10.87
N ARG A 64 -10.78 10.82 -10.20
CA ARG A 64 -11.51 11.92 -10.86
C ARG A 64 -10.63 13.14 -11.21
N ARG A 65 -9.37 13.10 -10.81
CA ARG A 65 -8.37 14.16 -10.98
C ARG A 65 -7.03 13.50 -11.25
N ASP A 66 -6.20 14.16 -12.04
CA ASP A 66 -4.83 13.70 -12.26
C ASP A 66 -4.02 13.84 -10.96
N ILE A 67 -3.32 12.78 -10.61
CA ILE A 67 -2.47 12.74 -9.41
C ILE A 67 -1.06 12.42 -9.88
N GLY A 68 -0.20 13.43 -9.87
CA GLY A 68 1.21 13.30 -10.24
C GLY A 68 2.07 12.81 -9.07
N VAL A 69 3.01 11.92 -9.35
CA VAL A 69 4.14 11.64 -8.47
C VAL A 69 5.27 12.59 -8.86
N GLY A 70 5.50 13.57 -8.00
CA GLY A 70 6.57 14.55 -8.18
C GLY A 70 7.89 14.06 -7.59
N ALA A 71 9.01 14.42 -8.22
CA ALA A 71 10.33 14.36 -7.62
C ALA A 71 11.07 15.68 -7.82
N LYS A 72 11.99 15.98 -6.89
CA LYS A 72 12.85 17.16 -6.97
C LYS A 72 14.17 16.77 -7.61
N GLU A 73 14.52 17.45 -8.70
CA GLU A 73 15.77 17.26 -9.44
C GLU A 73 16.54 18.57 -9.43
N GLY A 74 17.49 18.72 -8.49
CA GLY A 74 18.20 19.98 -8.27
C GLY A 74 17.23 21.11 -7.87
N ASN A 75 17.10 22.11 -8.73
CA ASN A 75 16.27 23.30 -8.52
C ASN A 75 14.89 23.23 -9.20
N VAL A 76 14.54 22.11 -9.84
CA VAL A 76 13.24 21.92 -10.50
C VAL A 76 12.44 20.79 -9.86
N VAL A 77 11.12 20.83 -10.05
CA VAL A 77 10.19 19.75 -9.67
C VAL A 77 9.61 19.17 -10.96
N CYS A 78 9.77 17.86 -11.13
CA CYS A 78 9.30 17.11 -12.30
C CYS A 78 8.17 16.17 -11.89
N ILE A 79 7.17 15.99 -12.76
CA ILE A 79 6.16 14.94 -12.61
C ILE A 79 6.65 13.70 -13.36
N HIS A 80 6.97 12.63 -12.63
CA HIS A 80 7.51 11.39 -13.21
C HIS A 80 6.43 10.39 -13.63
N GLU A 81 5.29 10.41 -12.97
CA GLU A 81 4.22 9.43 -13.18
C GLU A 81 2.88 10.09 -12.87
N VAL A 82 1.84 9.79 -13.67
CA VAL A 82 0.46 10.19 -13.40
C VAL A 82 -0.33 8.95 -13.01
N LEU A 83 -0.99 9.01 -11.86
CA LEU A 83 -1.77 7.91 -11.30
C LEU A 83 -3.25 8.06 -11.66
N ASP A 84 -3.73 7.18 -12.53
CA ASP A 84 -5.12 7.16 -13.02
C ASP A 84 -6.11 6.51 -12.05
N LYS A 85 -5.62 5.84 -11.00
CA LYS A 85 -6.42 5.03 -10.07
C LYS A 85 -6.02 5.23 -8.62
N LYS A 86 -7.02 5.07 -7.74
CA LYS A 86 -6.87 4.88 -6.29
C LYS A 86 -7.23 3.45 -5.93
N TRP A 87 -6.46 2.86 -5.03
CA TRP A 87 -6.67 1.50 -4.56
C TRP A 87 -7.24 1.54 -3.13
N PHE A 88 -8.33 0.82 -2.91
CA PHE A 88 -8.97 0.69 -1.61
C PHE A 88 -8.72 -0.70 -1.06
N ILE A 89 -8.27 -0.79 0.19
CA ILE A 89 -8.11 -2.05 0.91
C ILE A 89 -9.47 -2.45 1.48
N LYS A 90 -10.01 -3.57 0.99
CA LYS A 90 -11.23 -4.14 1.54
C LYS A 90 -10.87 -5.12 2.64
N MET A 91 -11.62 -5.08 3.74
CA MET A 91 -11.71 -6.28 4.58
C MET A 91 -12.59 -7.28 3.83
N ASN A 92 -12.18 -8.55 3.86
CA ASN A 92 -13.17 -9.61 3.67
C ASN A 92 -14.17 -9.41 4.81
N GLY A 93 -15.44 -9.20 4.47
CA GLY A 93 -16.48 -9.21 5.50
C GLY A 93 -16.51 -10.58 6.20
N PRO A 94 -17.20 -10.70 7.34
CA PRO A 94 -17.66 -12.00 7.78
C PRO A 94 -18.42 -12.72 6.66
#